data_AF-A0A939WKW1-F1
#
_entry.id   AF-A0A939WKW1-F1
#
_cell.length_a   1.000
_cell.length_b   1.000
_cell.length_c   1.000
_cell.angle_alpha   90.00
_cell.angle_beta   90.00
_cell.angle_gamma   90.00
#
_symmetry.space_group_name_H-M   'P 1'
#
loop_
_entity.id
_entity.type
_entity.pdbx_description
1 polymer ?
#
loop_
_entity_poly.entity_id
_entity_poly.type
_entity_poly.pdbx_seq_one_letter_code
_entity_poly.pdbx_strand_id
1 'polypeptide(L)'
;MKEDQTLPAVYDAGGVQLLTGKQLKKIKELAEEIICTGEKMQKLMTSTAEKYFAIGAILLEAEKKSTETMTAAKYADLTGLPERMISTAKKIYSRFYSKPEELKRLTLKNAVKLVGKDDAESSGDDGRQPTPIRIAAPTVQEGWPDCAEEFSLPTKSGANLDSYRLHADRKSGNIYLLHKGFGTAFPVASLTVEQPKSPLMESAYSNLMDSVQKDLEGYYAAVEQESYV
;
A
#
# COMPACT_ATOMS: atom_id res chain seq x y z
N MET A 1 5.43 -3.75 40.10
CA MET A 1 6.27 -4.89 39.69
C MET A 1 5.34 -6.02 39.29
N LYS A 2 5.20 -6.32 38.00
CA LYS A 2 4.46 -7.52 37.56
C LYS A 2 5.46 -8.67 37.57
N GLU A 3 5.17 -9.72 38.32
CA GLU A 3 5.99 -10.93 38.38
C GLU A 3 6.22 -11.47 36.96
N ASP A 4 7.47 -11.76 36.64
CA ASP A 4 7.86 -12.38 35.39
C ASP A 4 7.43 -13.86 35.44
N GLN A 5 6.15 -14.11 35.14
CA GLN A 5 5.62 -15.47 35.03
C GLN A 5 6.29 -16.15 33.84
N THR A 6 7.36 -16.90 34.13
CA THR A 6 8.02 -17.77 33.16
C THR A 6 7.06 -18.87 32.76
N LEU A 7 6.65 -18.86 31.49
CA LEU A 7 5.85 -19.94 30.92
C LEU A 7 6.61 -21.28 30.98
N PRO A 8 5.92 -22.41 31.12
CA PRO A 8 6.58 -23.72 31.10
C PRO A 8 7.21 -23.98 29.72
N ALA A 9 8.36 -24.65 29.73
CA ALA A 9 8.98 -25.15 28.51
C ALA A 9 8.08 -26.19 27.81
N VAL A 10 8.13 -26.22 26.48
CA VAL A 10 7.38 -27.19 25.67
C VAL A 10 8.29 -28.36 25.35
N TYR A 11 7.77 -29.57 25.54
CA TYR A 11 8.46 -30.83 25.24
C TYR A 11 7.65 -31.63 24.23
N ASP A 12 8.32 -32.44 23.42
CA ASP A 12 7.67 -33.42 22.57
C ASP A 12 7.23 -34.67 23.38
N ALA A 13 6.59 -35.62 22.69
CA ALA A 13 6.15 -36.89 23.31
C ALA A 13 7.32 -37.77 23.79
N GLY A 14 8.54 -37.53 23.32
CA GLY A 14 9.77 -38.22 23.73
C GLY A 14 10.52 -37.52 24.87
N GLY A 15 10.00 -36.40 25.40
CA GLY A 15 10.64 -35.62 26.46
C GLY A 15 11.76 -34.70 25.99
N VAL A 16 11.91 -34.46 24.68
CA VAL A 16 12.86 -33.50 24.12
C VAL A 16 12.29 -32.10 24.23
N GLN A 17 13.06 -31.16 24.78
CA GLN A 17 12.65 -29.77 24.90
C GLN A 17 12.62 -29.09 23.53
N LEU A 18 11.43 -28.71 23.06
CA LEU A 18 11.22 -28.02 21.80
C LEU A 18 11.35 -26.50 21.94
N LEU A 19 10.82 -25.94 23.03
CA LEU A 19 10.84 -24.49 23.29
C LEU A 19 11.12 -24.23 24.77
N THR A 20 11.98 -23.28 25.05
CA THR A 20 12.12 -22.70 26.39
C THR A 20 10.89 -21.87 26.75
N GLY A 21 10.62 -21.70 28.04
CA GLY A 21 9.58 -20.81 28.54
C GLY A 21 9.68 -19.38 28.01
N LYS A 22 10.91 -18.88 27.85
CA LYS A 22 11.20 -17.56 27.26
C LYS A 22 10.85 -17.51 25.77
N GLN A 23 11.22 -18.54 25.01
CA GLN A 23 10.84 -18.63 23.58
C GLN A 23 9.33 -18.72 23.41
N LEU A 24 8.65 -19.53 24.22
CA LEU A 24 7.19 -19.65 24.18
C LEU A 24 6.50 -18.31 24.50
N LYS A 25 7.01 -17.58 25.50
CA LYS A 25 6.51 -16.24 25.85
C LYS A 25 6.67 -15.27 24.69
N LYS A 26 7.86 -15.22 24.09
CA LYS A 26 8.12 -14.33 22.95
C LYS A 26 7.28 -14.67 21.72
N ILE A 27 7.07 -15.96 21.43
CA ILE A 27 6.20 -16.41 20.32
C ILE A 27 4.75 -15.96 20.55
N LYS A 28 4.23 -16.08 21.77
CA LYS A 28 2.87 -15.63 22.10
C LYS A 28 2.71 -14.12 21.98
N GLU A 29 3.67 -13.35 22.51
CA GLU A 29 3.69 -11.89 22.38
C GLU A 29 3.68 -11.47 20.90
N LEU A 30 4.56 -12.07 20.08
CA LEU A 30 4.60 -11.79 18.64
C LEU A 30 3.30 -12.20 17.92
N ALA A 31 2.69 -13.32 18.30
CA ALA A 31 1.42 -13.75 17.72
C ALA A 31 0.27 -12.78 18.07
N GLU A 32 0.22 -12.29 19.30
CA GLU A 32 -0.76 -11.28 19.73
C GLU A 32 -0.56 -9.96 18.97
N GLU A 33 0.68 -9.53 18.77
CA GLU A 33 1.01 -8.34 17.96
C GLU A 33 0.56 -8.50 16.50
N ILE A 34 0.78 -9.67 15.90
CA ILE A 34 0.33 -9.99 14.53
C ILE A 34 -1.20 -9.94 14.44
N ILE A 35 -1.91 -10.58 15.36
CA ILE A 35 -3.38 -10.60 15.38
C ILE A 35 -3.94 -9.17 15.51
N CYS A 36 -3.43 -8.40 16.47
CA CYS A 36 -3.84 -7.02 16.71
C CYS A 36 -3.59 -6.12 15.49
N THR A 37 -2.44 -6.30 14.83
CA THR A 37 -2.09 -5.56 13.61
C THR A 37 -3.02 -5.95 12.45
N GLY A 38 -3.30 -7.24 12.28
CA GLY A 38 -4.24 -7.75 11.27
C GLY A 38 -5.64 -7.18 11.44
N GLU A 39 -6.16 -7.14 12.68
CA GLU A 39 -7.47 -6.54 12.97
C GLU A 39 -7.51 -5.03 12.69
N LYS A 40 -6.45 -4.30 13.05
CA LYS A 40 -6.32 -2.86 12.74
C LYS A 40 -6.30 -2.62 11.24
N MET A 41 -5.52 -3.38 10.48
CA MET A 41 -5.50 -3.31 9.01
C MET A 41 -6.87 -3.61 8.42
N GLN A 42 -7.54 -4.66 8.88
CA GLN A 42 -8.87 -5.01 8.39
C GLN A 42 -9.88 -3.89 8.64
N LYS A 43 -9.90 -3.31 9.85
CA LYS A 43 -10.75 -2.14 10.18
C LYS A 43 -10.42 -0.92 9.32
N LEU A 44 -9.14 -0.66 9.06
CA LEU A 44 -8.71 0.46 8.21
C LEU A 44 -9.19 0.26 6.76
N MET A 45 -9.06 -0.97 6.24
CA MET A 45 -9.47 -1.35 4.89
C MET A 45 -10.99 -1.30 4.68
N THR A 46 -11.78 -1.72 5.66
CA THR A 46 -13.25 -1.63 5.61
C THR A 46 -13.72 -0.18 5.78
N SER A 47 -13.15 0.57 6.73
CA SER A 47 -13.43 2.00 6.92
C SER A 47 -13.12 2.84 5.67
N THR A 48 -12.12 2.43 4.88
CA THR A 48 -11.80 3.12 3.61
C THR A 48 -12.95 3.01 2.60
N ALA A 49 -13.62 1.86 2.49
CA ALA A 49 -14.77 1.71 1.59
C ALA A 49 -15.95 2.60 2.02
N GLU A 50 -16.18 2.71 3.33
CA GLU A 50 -17.20 3.60 3.91
C GLU A 50 -16.91 5.08 3.62
N LYS A 51 -15.63 5.50 3.67
CA LYS A 51 -15.22 6.86 3.30
C LYS A 51 -15.49 7.15 1.83
N TYR A 52 -15.20 6.22 0.93
CA TYR A 52 -15.55 6.35 -0.49
C TYR A 52 -17.06 6.48 -0.70
N PHE A 53 -17.85 5.69 0.03
CA PHE A 53 -19.30 5.78 0.00
C PHE A 53 -19.80 7.16 0.47
N ALA A 54 -19.26 7.69 1.58
CA ALA A 54 -19.61 9.00 2.09
C ALA A 54 -19.24 10.13 1.11
N ILE A 55 -18.07 10.06 0.48
CA ILE A 55 -17.66 11.01 -0.57
C ILE A 55 -18.65 10.96 -1.74
N GLY A 56 -19.02 9.76 -2.21
CA GLY A 56 -20.01 9.60 -3.28
C GLY A 56 -21.38 10.19 -2.94
N ALA A 57 -21.82 10.06 -1.69
CA ALA A 57 -23.05 10.66 -1.18
C ALA A 57 -23.04 12.18 -1.30
N ILE A 58 -21.95 12.80 -0.83
CA ILE A 58 -21.76 14.26 -0.86
C ILE A 58 -21.73 14.78 -2.30
N LEU A 59 -21.01 14.08 -3.19
CA LEU A 59 -20.90 14.46 -4.60
C LEU A 59 -22.26 14.43 -5.30
N LEU A 60 -23.04 13.36 -5.10
CA LEU A 60 -24.36 13.22 -5.73
C LEU A 60 -25.41 14.17 -5.12
N GLU A 61 -25.28 14.53 -3.84
CA GLU A 61 -26.12 15.56 -3.25
C GLU A 61 -25.78 16.96 -3.80
N ALA A 62 -24.50 17.25 -4.01
CA ALA A 62 -24.06 18.48 -4.66
C ALA A 62 -24.54 18.55 -6.12
N GLU A 63 -24.53 17.44 -6.86
CA GLU A 63 -25.10 17.35 -8.22
C GLU A 63 -26.59 17.68 -8.26
N LYS A 64 -27.38 17.19 -7.30
CA LYS A 64 -28.83 17.49 -7.23
C LYS A 64 -29.14 18.97 -7.01
N LYS A 65 -28.22 19.71 -6.39
CA LYS A 65 -28.36 21.15 -6.11
C LYS A 65 -27.74 22.02 -7.21
N SER A 66 -26.96 21.43 -8.11
CA SER A 66 -26.30 22.10 -9.20
C SER A 66 -27.24 22.27 -10.39
N THR A 67 -27.20 23.45 -11.04
CA THR A 67 -27.84 23.69 -12.34
C THR A 67 -26.99 23.21 -13.51
N GLU A 68 -25.72 22.86 -13.25
CA GLU A 68 -24.74 22.41 -14.24
C GLU A 68 -24.39 20.93 -14.03
N THR A 69 -24.19 20.21 -15.14
CA THR A 69 -23.68 18.83 -15.09
C THR A 69 -22.25 18.79 -14.56
N MET A 70 -22.09 18.17 -13.38
CA MET A 70 -20.80 17.98 -12.74
C MET A 70 -20.15 16.67 -13.19
N THR A 71 -19.00 16.77 -13.85
CA THR A 71 -18.17 15.63 -14.24
C THR A 71 -17.14 15.31 -13.18
N ALA A 72 -16.55 14.12 -13.25
CA ALA A 72 -15.48 13.74 -12.33
C ALA A 72 -14.25 14.68 -12.47
N ALA A 73 -13.91 15.08 -13.71
CA ALA A 73 -12.89 16.10 -13.98
C ALA A 73 -13.18 17.44 -13.29
N LYS A 74 -14.41 17.97 -13.38
CA LYS A 74 -14.77 19.24 -12.71
C LYS A 74 -14.64 19.14 -11.19
N TYR A 75 -15.05 18.02 -10.60
CA TYR A 75 -14.84 17.80 -9.17
C TYR A 75 -13.36 17.65 -8.82
N ALA A 76 -12.54 17.08 -9.69
CA ALA A 76 -11.11 16.96 -9.49
C ALA A 76 -10.47 18.35 -9.45
N ASP A 77 -10.83 19.22 -10.39
CA ASP A 77 -10.35 20.60 -10.45
C ASP A 77 -10.76 21.42 -9.21
N LEU A 78 -11.98 21.23 -8.71
CA LEU A 78 -12.51 21.97 -7.56
C LEU A 78 -11.98 21.48 -6.20
N THR A 79 -11.70 20.18 -6.07
CA THR A 79 -11.37 19.56 -4.77
C THR A 79 -9.89 19.20 -4.64
N GLY A 80 -9.13 19.22 -5.76
CA GLY A 80 -7.77 18.70 -5.82
C GLY A 80 -7.67 17.18 -5.69
N LEU A 81 -8.80 16.46 -5.67
CA LEU A 81 -8.83 15.00 -5.58
C LEU A 81 -8.64 14.36 -6.96
N PRO A 82 -8.04 13.17 -7.06
CA PRO A 82 -7.92 12.46 -8.33
C PRO A 82 -9.28 12.14 -8.95
N GLU A 83 -9.44 12.37 -10.26
CA GLU A 83 -10.68 12.07 -10.99
C GLU A 83 -11.14 10.61 -10.82
N ARG A 84 -10.18 9.68 -10.80
CA ARG A 84 -10.45 8.25 -10.58
C ARG A 84 -11.05 7.98 -9.19
N MET A 85 -10.63 8.72 -8.16
CA MET A 85 -11.16 8.59 -6.81
C MET A 85 -12.61 9.08 -6.76
N ILE A 86 -12.90 10.21 -7.41
CA ILE A 86 -14.24 10.78 -7.54
C ILE A 86 -15.18 9.82 -8.29
N SER A 87 -14.74 9.30 -9.43
CA SER A 87 -15.48 8.30 -10.21
C SER A 87 -15.76 7.03 -9.39
N THR A 88 -14.75 6.53 -8.69
CA THR A 88 -14.88 5.35 -7.82
C THR A 88 -15.86 5.60 -6.66
N ALA A 89 -15.81 6.76 -6.03
CA ALA A 89 -16.69 7.14 -4.94
C ALA A 89 -18.16 7.20 -5.38
N LYS A 90 -18.43 7.85 -6.53
CA LYS A 90 -19.77 7.89 -7.13
C LYS A 90 -20.28 6.48 -7.43
N LYS A 91 -19.45 5.66 -8.07
CA LYS A 91 -19.75 4.26 -8.41
C LYS A 91 -20.09 3.40 -7.18
N ILE A 92 -19.26 3.47 -6.13
CA ILE A 92 -19.50 2.76 -4.87
C ILE A 92 -20.82 3.22 -4.24
N TYR A 93 -21.06 4.53 -4.16
CA TYR A 93 -22.30 5.04 -3.60
C TYR A 93 -23.52 4.56 -4.39
N SER A 94 -23.53 4.71 -5.71
CA SER A 94 -24.65 4.27 -6.57
C SER A 94 -24.96 2.78 -6.41
N ARG A 95 -23.93 1.92 -6.28
CA ARG A 95 -24.12 0.46 -6.12
C ARG A 95 -24.68 0.08 -4.75
N PHE A 96 -24.21 0.72 -3.69
CA PHE A 96 -24.53 0.33 -2.32
C PHE A 96 -25.55 1.25 -1.64
N TYR A 97 -26.09 2.26 -2.33
CA TYR A 97 -27.05 3.21 -1.77
C TYR A 97 -28.26 2.53 -1.12
N SER A 98 -28.80 1.49 -1.74
CA SER A 98 -29.93 0.72 -1.23
C SER A 98 -29.56 -0.28 -0.13
N LYS A 99 -28.26 -0.56 0.06
CA LYS A 99 -27.73 -1.57 1.00
C LYS A 99 -26.37 -1.17 1.60
N PRO A 100 -26.30 -0.07 2.37
CA PRO A 100 -25.04 0.46 2.90
C PRO A 100 -24.38 -0.50 3.91
N GLU A 101 -25.15 -1.35 4.59
CA GLU A 101 -24.64 -2.32 5.56
C GLU A 101 -23.72 -3.39 4.94
N GLU A 102 -23.84 -3.66 3.64
CA GLU A 102 -22.96 -4.60 2.95
C GLU A 102 -21.51 -4.09 2.86
N LEU A 103 -21.30 -2.76 2.87
CA LEU A 103 -19.95 -2.16 2.84
C LEU A 103 -19.14 -2.42 4.11
N LYS A 104 -19.78 -2.57 5.27
CA LYS A 104 -19.09 -2.80 6.56
C LYS A 104 -18.25 -4.09 6.56
N ARG A 105 -18.58 -5.02 5.67
CA ARG A 105 -17.91 -6.33 5.53
C ARG A 105 -16.96 -6.38 4.34
N LEU A 106 -16.86 -5.31 3.56
CA LEU A 106 -16.09 -5.25 2.33
C LEU A 106 -14.88 -4.34 2.49
N THR A 107 -13.72 -4.82 2.05
CA THR A 107 -12.57 -3.94 1.81
C THR A 107 -12.81 -3.10 0.56
N LEU A 108 -12.12 -1.96 0.44
CA LEU A 108 -12.16 -1.15 -0.79
C LEU A 108 -11.88 -1.99 -2.05
N LYS A 109 -10.93 -2.94 -1.95
CA LYS A 109 -10.58 -3.83 -3.07
C LYS A 109 -11.79 -4.63 -3.56
N ASN A 110 -12.56 -5.19 -2.62
CA ASN A 110 -13.72 -6.00 -2.94
C ASN A 110 -14.89 -5.13 -3.44
N ALA A 111 -15.10 -3.97 -2.82
CA ALA A 111 -16.13 -3.03 -3.24
C ALA A 111 -15.93 -2.57 -4.70
N VAL A 112 -14.72 -2.15 -5.07
CA VAL A 112 -14.45 -1.69 -6.44
C VAL A 112 -14.52 -2.83 -7.46
N LYS A 113 -14.11 -4.06 -7.10
CA LYS A 113 -14.30 -5.24 -7.97
C LYS A 113 -15.79 -5.50 -8.27
N LEU A 114 -16.67 -5.27 -7.30
CA LEU A 114 -18.12 -5.45 -7.48
C LEU A 114 -18.70 -4.39 -8.43
N VAL A 115 -18.24 -3.14 -8.36
CA VAL A 115 -18.74 -2.11 -9.29
C VAL A 115 -18.12 -2.20 -10.68
N GLY A 116 -16.88 -2.72 -10.81
CA GLY A 116 -16.24 -2.94 -12.12
C GLY A 116 -16.78 -4.15 -12.90
N LYS A 117 -17.52 -5.06 -12.25
CA LYS A 117 -18.20 -6.18 -12.94
C LYS A 117 -19.43 -5.72 -13.72
N ASP A 118 -20.15 -4.71 -13.22
CA ASP A 118 -21.33 -4.16 -13.89
C ASP A 118 -20.96 -3.47 -15.24
N ASP A 119 -19.72 -2.97 -15.38
CA ASP A 119 -19.20 -2.38 -16.62
C ASP A 119 -18.91 -3.43 -17.72
N ALA A 120 -18.64 -4.68 -17.35
CA ALA A 120 -18.27 -5.77 -18.28
C ALA A 120 -19.48 -6.50 -18.90
N GLU A 121 -20.67 -6.40 -18.30
CA GLU A 121 -21.90 -6.99 -18.86
C GLU A 121 -22.66 -6.03 -19.79
N SER A 122 -22.24 -4.76 -19.90
CA SER A 122 -22.88 -3.74 -20.76
C SER A 122 -22.05 -3.31 -21.98
N SER A 123 -20.85 -3.88 -22.19
CA SER A 123 -20.00 -3.55 -23.34
C SER A 123 -19.90 -4.73 -24.28
N GLY A 124 -20.66 -4.65 -25.38
CA GLY A 124 -20.51 -5.53 -26.54
C GLY A 124 -19.09 -5.47 -27.10
N ASP A 125 -18.64 -6.64 -27.54
CA ASP A 125 -17.46 -6.98 -28.32
C ASP A 125 -16.66 -5.80 -28.90
N ASP A 126 -15.52 -5.49 -28.27
CA ASP A 126 -14.36 -4.98 -28.99
C ASP A 126 -13.13 -5.49 -28.23
N GLY A 127 -12.36 -6.38 -28.88
CA GLY A 127 -11.37 -7.30 -28.29
C GLY A 127 -10.15 -6.69 -27.58
N ARG A 128 -10.34 -5.81 -26.61
CA ARG A 128 -9.32 -5.39 -25.64
C ARG A 128 -9.55 -6.12 -24.34
N GLN A 129 -8.61 -7.00 -24.00
CA GLN A 129 -8.62 -7.68 -22.71
C GLN A 129 -8.75 -6.64 -21.58
N PRO A 130 -9.64 -6.87 -20.60
CA PRO A 130 -9.82 -5.97 -19.49
C PRO A 130 -8.53 -5.91 -18.66
N THR A 131 -7.87 -4.75 -18.69
CA THR A 131 -6.72 -4.49 -17.82
C THR A 131 -7.14 -4.66 -16.36
N PRO A 132 -6.44 -5.50 -15.57
CA PRO A 132 -6.84 -5.80 -14.20
C PRO A 132 -6.87 -4.53 -13.33
N ILE A 133 -7.96 -4.43 -12.58
CA ILE A 133 -8.26 -3.35 -11.64
C ILE A 133 -7.18 -3.31 -10.54
N ARG A 134 -6.28 -2.33 -10.59
CA ARG A 134 -5.41 -1.96 -9.46
C ARG A 134 -6.13 -0.92 -8.59
N ILE A 135 -6.76 -1.37 -7.52
CA ILE A 135 -7.22 -0.51 -6.42
C ILE A 135 -6.01 -0.24 -5.53
N ALA A 136 -5.71 1.03 -5.28
CA ALA A 136 -4.64 1.45 -4.40
C ALA A 136 -4.97 1.06 -2.94
N ALA A 137 -4.60 -0.16 -2.55
CA ALA A 137 -3.86 -0.36 -1.31
C ALA A 137 -2.49 0.36 -1.47
N PRO A 138 -1.70 0.62 -0.40
CA PRO A 138 -0.27 0.87 -0.61
C PRO A 138 0.21 -0.18 -1.62
N THR A 139 0.74 0.28 -2.75
CA THR A 139 1.00 -0.57 -3.90
C THR A 139 2.07 -1.57 -3.50
N VAL A 140 1.66 -2.69 -2.90
CA VAL A 140 2.47 -3.89 -2.82
C VAL A 140 2.53 -4.38 -4.26
N GLN A 141 3.60 -3.96 -4.92
CA GLN A 141 3.88 -4.36 -6.28
C GLN A 141 4.34 -5.82 -6.21
N GLU A 142 3.40 -6.76 -6.33
CA GLU A 142 3.71 -8.14 -6.71
C GLU A 142 4.41 -8.09 -8.07
N GLY A 143 5.63 -8.60 -8.14
CA GLY A 143 6.49 -8.54 -9.33
C GLY A 143 7.64 -7.54 -9.24
N TRP A 144 8.09 -7.20 -8.02
CA TRP A 144 9.42 -6.65 -7.83
C TRP A 144 10.48 -7.68 -8.30
N PRO A 145 11.61 -7.27 -8.92
CA PRO A 145 12.70 -8.18 -9.27
C PRO A 145 13.08 -9.01 -8.04
N ASP A 146 13.52 -10.25 -8.28
CA ASP A 146 13.83 -11.21 -7.22
C ASP A 146 14.61 -10.49 -6.11
N CYS A 147 14.06 -10.43 -4.88
CA CYS A 147 14.66 -9.67 -3.79
C CYS A 147 16.13 -10.08 -3.59
N ALA A 148 16.52 -11.30 -3.98
CA ALA A 148 17.91 -11.72 -3.99
C ALA A 148 18.81 -10.92 -4.94
N GLU A 149 18.34 -10.56 -6.14
CA GLU A 149 19.08 -9.78 -7.13
C GLU A 149 19.34 -8.36 -6.63
N GLU A 150 18.35 -7.68 -6.05
CA GLU A 150 18.53 -6.29 -5.62
C GLU A 150 19.51 -6.15 -4.45
N PHE A 151 19.58 -7.17 -3.59
CA PHE A 151 20.57 -7.21 -2.50
C PHE A 151 21.99 -7.50 -2.98
N SER A 152 22.15 -8.05 -4.19
CA SER A 152 23.45 -8.26 -4.85
C SER A 152 24.03 -7.01 -5.51
N LEU A 153 23.19 -6.00 -5.76
CA LEU A 153 23.62 -4.73 -6.35
C LEU A 153 24.25 -3.81 -5.29
N PRO A 154 25.30 -3.04 -5.68
CA PRO A 154 25.84 -2.01 -4.80
C PRO A 154 24.83 -0.88 -4.60
N THR A 155 24.79 -0.34 -3.39
CA THR A 155 23.99 0.86 -3.06
C THR A 155 24.49 2.06 -3.84
N LYS A 156 23.59 3.01 -4.15
CA LYS A 156 23.97 4.23 -4.90
C LYS A 156 24.88 5.14 -4.09
N SER A 157 24.71 5.15 -2.78
CA SER A 157 25.48 5.92 -1.80
C SER A 157 26.82 5.27 -1.46
N GLY A 158 26.98 3.96 -1.73
CA GLY A 158 28.09 3.17 -1.22
C GLY A 158 27.96 2.79 0.25
N ALA A 159 26.85 3.13 0.91
CA ALA A 159 26.57 2.70 2.28
C ALA A 159 26.40 1.18 2.34
N ASN A 160 26.95 0.55 3.38
CA ASN A 160 26.73 -0.87 3.63
C ASN A 160 25.37 -1.04 4.30
N LEU A 161 24.41 -1.58 3.55
CA LEU A 161 23.08 -1.93 4.02
C LEU A 161 22.95 -3.46 3.94
N ASP A 162 22.56 -4.10 5.03
CA ASP A 162 22.46 -5.57 5.11
C ASP A 162 21.01 -6.05 5.15
N SER A 163 20.11 -5.21 5.68
CA SER A 163 18.70 -5.52 5.90
C SER A 163 17.77 -4.75 4.97
N TYR A 164 18.19 -3.59 4.47
CA TYR A 164 17.39 -2.74 3.59
C TYR A 164 17.99 -2.56 2.19
N ARG A 165 17.12 -2.41 1.19
CA ARG A 165 17.47 -1.90 -0.15
C ARG A 165 16.49 -0.83 -0.58
N LEU A 166 16.98 0.16 -1.33
CA LEU A 166 16.17 1.24 -1.87
C LEU A 166 16.26 1.24 -3.40
N HIS A 167 15.18 1.67 -4.03
CA HIS A 167 15.12 1.76 -5.48
C HIS A 167 14.16 2.84 -5.93
N ALA A 168 14.69 3.71 -6.78
CA ALA A 168 13.93 4.73 -7.48
C ALA A 168 13.26 4.18 -8.75
N ASP A 169 11.94 4.07 -8.74
CA ASP A 169 11.16 3.89 -9.98
C ASP A 169 10.99 5.24 -10.67
N ARG A 170 11.84 5.49 -11.66
CA ARG A 170 11.84 6.73 -12.43
C ARG A 170 10.55 6.97 -13.21
N LYS A 171 9.81 5.91 -13.58
CA LYS A 171 8.55 6.06 -14.33
C LYS A 171 7.42 6.58 -13.46
N SER A 172 7.36 6.15 -12.20
CA SER A 172 6.33 6.59 -11.26
C SER A 172 6.77 7.73 -10.35
N GLY A 173 8.07 8.02 -10.30
CA GLY A 173 8.64 9.00 -9.37
C GLY A 173 8.64 8.53 -7.92
N ASN A 174 8.38 7.24 -7.68
CA ASN A 174 8.38 6.66 -6.35
C ASN A 174 9.75 6.08 -6.00
N ILE A 175 10.07 6.10 -4.71
CA ILE A 175 11.19 5.38 -4.14
C ILE A 175 10.64 4.32 -3.20
N TYR A 176 11.08 3.10 -3.42
CA TYR A 176 10.65 1.93 -2.68
C TYR A 176 11.76 1.43 -1.77
N LEU A 177 11.36 0.98 -0.57
CA LEU A 177 12.18 0.28 0.40
C LEU A 177 11.85 -1.22 0.36
N LEU A 178 12.89 -2.03 0.40
CA LEU A 178 12.83 -3.47 0.52
C LEU A 178 13.50 -3.87 1.82
N HIS A 179 12.85 -4.75 2.55
CA HIS A 179 13.42 -5.36 3.74
C HIS A 179 13.74 -6.83 3.44
N LYS A 180 14.94 -7.27 3.81
CA LYS A 180 15.37 -8.66 3.70
C LYS A 180 14.42 -9.56 4.48
N GLY A 181 13.87 -10.60 3.84
CA GLY A 181 12.88 -11.49 4.45
C GLY A 181 11.42 -11.01 4.32
N PHE A 182 11.17 -9.80 3.79
CA PHE A 182 9.85 -9.37 3.36
C PHE A 182 9.79 -9.39 1.83
N GLY A 183 8.87 -10.17 1.26
CA GLY A 183 8.70 -10.31 -0.19
C GLY A 183 8.01 -9.12 -0.87
N THR A 184 7.97 -7.96 -0.21
CA THR A 184 7.16 -6.81 -0.63
C THR A 184 7.94 -5.52 -0.46
N ALA A 185 7.99 -4.71 -1.53
CA ALA A 185 8.55 -3.37 -1.49
C ALA A 185 7.51 -2.36 -0.99
N PHE A 186 7.95 -1.40 -0.18
CA PHE A 186 7.12 -0.35 0.42
C PHE A 186 7.48 1.01 -0.14
N PRO A 187 6.53 1.83 -0.62
CA PRO A 187 6.84 3.19 -1.04
C PRO A 187 7.21 4.04 0.20
N VAL A 188 8.38 4.69 0.16
CA VAL A 188 8.88 5.53 1.26
C VAL A 188 9.03 7.00 0.88
N ALA A 189 9.12 7.30 -0.42
CA ALA A 189 9.09 8.66 -0.92
C ALA A 189 8.47 8.71 -2.32
N SER A 190 7.94 9.87 -2.69
CA SER A 190 7.51 10.16 -4.06
C SER A 190 7.92 11.59 -4.43
N LEU A 191 8.41 11.76 -5.66
CA LEU A 191 8.75 13.07 -6.21
C LEU A 191 7.60 13.58 -7.07
N THR A 192 6.92 14.62 -6.57
CA THR A 192 5.86 15.32 -7.31
C THR A 192 6.46 16.51 -8.05
N VAL A 193 7.10 16.23 -9.20
CA VAL A 193 7.70 17.24 -10.09
C VAL A 193 7.17 17.07 -11.51
N GLU A 194 7.40 18.06 -12.37
CA GLU A 194 7.07 17.93 -13.79
C GLU A 194 7.82 16.75 -14.41
N GLN A 195 7.07 15.88 -15.10
CA GLN A 195 7.66 14.74 -15.79
C GLN A 195 8.56 15.22 -16.93
N PRO A 196 9.71 14.56 -17.16
CA PRO A 196 10.67 15.00 -18.15
C PRO A 196 10.08 14.89 -19.56
N LYS A 197 10.21 15.98 -20.34
CA LYS A 197 9.72 16.08 -21.73
C LYS A 197 10.85 16.24 -22.75
N SER A 198 12.09 16.30 -22.28
CA SER A 198 13.29 16.46 -23.10
C SER A 198 14.45 15.66 -22.53
N PRO A 199 15.44 15.27 -23.35
CA PRO A 199 16.61 14.51 -22.87
C PRO A 199 17.38 15.20 -21.73
N LEU A 200 17.45 16.54 -21.75
CA LEU A 200 18.09 17.31 -20.70
C LEU A 200 17.32 17.22 -19.37
N MET A 201 15.98 17.27 -19.44
CA MET A 201 15.13 17.06 -18.27
C MET A 201 15.19 15.61 -17.76
N GLU A 202 15.29 14.62 -18.66
CA GLU A 202 15.44 13.21 -18.26
C GLU A 202 16.73 12.99 -17.47
N SER A 203 17.84 13.56 -17.94
CA SER A 203 19.12 13.47 -17.22
C SER A 203 19.06 14.18 -15.87
N ALA A 204 18.50 15.39 -15.81
CA ALA A 204 18.34 16.13 -14.56
C ALA A 204 17.42 15.40 -13.57
N TYR A 205 16.30 14.85 -14.06
CA TYR A 205 15.36 14.07 -13.26
C TYR A 205 15.98 12.77 -12.76
N SER A 206 16.75 12.06 -13.60
CA SER A 206 17.49 10.87 -13.18
C SER A 206 18.50 11.18 -12.08
N ASN A 207 19.23 12.30 -12.19
CA ASN A 207 20.18 12.72 -11.15
C ASN A 207 19.46 13.07 -9.85
N LEU A 208 18.31 13.74 -9.93
CA LEU A 208 17.48 14.05 -8.77
C LEU A 208 17.02 12.77 -8.05
N MET A 209 16.43 11.82 -8.79
CA MET A 209 16.00 10.53 -8.23
C MET A 209 17.15 9.78 -7.57
N ASP A 210 18.32 9.72 -8.23
CA ASP A 210 19.51 9.05 -7.69
C ASP A 210 20.03 9.75 -6.41
N SER A 211 20.00 11.09 -6.34
CA SER A 211 20.37 11.83 -5.13
C SER A 211 19.43 11.55 -3.97
N VAL A 212 18.12 11.58 -4.20
CA VAL A 212 17.13 11.27 -3.13
C VAL A 212 17.29 9.82 -2.65
N GLN A 213 17.56 8.88 -3.56
CA GLN A 213 17.86 7.50 -3.17
C GLN A 213 19.12 7.42 -2.29
N LYS A 214 20.21 8.13 -2.63
CA LYS A 214 21.43 8.16 -1.82
C LYS A 214 21.20 8.68 -0.41
N ASP A 215 20.44 9.77 -0.27
CA ASP A 215 20.13 10.35 1.03
C ASP A 215 19.29 9.41 1.89
N LEU A 216 18.31 8.74 1.28
CA LEU A 216 17.52 7.71 1.95
C LEU A 216 18.39 6.51 2.36
N GLU A 217 19.29 6.04 1.52
CA GLU A 217 20.23 4.96 1.86
C GLU A 217 21.11 5.34 3.06
N GLY A 218 21.58 6.59 3.12
CA GLY A 218 22.32 7.11 4.27
C GLY A 218 21.49 7.11 5.56
N TYR A 219 20.23 7.52 5.50
CA TYR A 219 19.32 7.45 6.64
C TYR A 219 19.10 6.01 7.11
N TYR A 220 18.80 5.08 6.21
CA TYR A 220 18.57 3.68 6.59
C TYR A 220 19.84 2.98 7.08
N ALA A 221 21.02 3.41 6.67
CA ALA A 221 22.28 2.90 7.22
C ALA A 221 22.44 3.27 8.69
N ALA A 222 22.04 4.49 9.07
CA ALA A 222 21.99 4.89 10.48
C ALA A 222 20.95 4.09 11.27
N VAL A 223 19.77 3.83 10.68
CA VAL A 223 18.73 2.99 11.29
C VAL A 223 19.22 1.56 11.54
N GLU A 224 19.93 0.95 10.60
CA GLU A 224 20.52 -0.38 10.81
C GLU A 224 21.54 -0.35 11.95
N GLN A 225 22.42 0.65 11.98
CA GLN A 225 23.43 0.77 13.04
C GLN A 225 22.81 0.92 14.43
N GLU A 226 21.74 1.70 14.59
CA GLU A 226 21.01 1.80 15.86
C GLU A 226 20.30 0.50 16.25
N SER A 227 19.85 -0.30 15.29
CA SER A 227 19.14 -1.56 15.54
C SER A 227 20.07 -2.70 15.99
N TYR A 228 21.39 -2.54 15.82
CA TYR A 228 22.43 -3.47 16.27
C TYR A 228 23.03 -3.12 17.65
N VAL A 229 22.52 -2.07 18.32
CA VAL A 229 22.89 -1.66 19.69
C VAL A 229 21.84 -2.14 20.69
#